data_AF-A0A5K7S5C3-F1
#
_entry.id   AF-A0A5K7S5C3-F1
#
_cell.length_a   1.000
_cell.length_b   1.000
_cell.length_c   1.000
_cell.angle_alpha   90.00
_cell.angle_beta   90.00
_cell.angle_gamma   90.00
#
_symmetry.space_group_name_H-M   'P 1'
#
loop_
_entity.id
_entity.type
_entity.pdbx_description
1 polymer ?
#
loop_
_entity_poly.entity_id
_entity_poly.type
_entity_poly.pdbx_seq_one_letter_code
_entity_poly.pdbx_strand_id
1 'polypeptide(L)'
;MKLNNFSKLLLSALVVMCIAPSCVKEGPMGLTGATGANGKDGTNGTDANQTCKVCHTSTKVDLISTQFQFSKHEYGEAAFEESGNTGCTPCHAQEAFKYVVANNVPATFTLNPATGKYVNNYATVSSAAYGEIGCSTCHSALHTTYGTADLAFTTVAPVPMTMWGGAKVIDLKADGGKSNLCVKCHQPRPFTNALTGNVLDYVALATTTGVVFDGDPAGKTNIIKPSYRTHTHYGAIGAVYAGMGGVEFPGTLPYTNSAHTQAASCMDCHMGAMVGRSGGHTFSAAGKFDGCNVAGCHTTAITSASTTLWVNPRAEIKKLLGDLAAKLTIGGVDILNRNGDSASNLWYGITANNYDGYLNVYDPITNPTAQTYNASSFKYVGTPPATWSAEQKAYNATLPTLTLSNAQMGAIINFQLCLRDYSLGIHNFAYTKALLTNSIAKL
;
A
#
# COMPACT_ATOMS: atom_id res chain seq x y z
N MET A 1 10.66 39.87 -28.83
CA MET A 1 11.04 40.69 -30.00
C MET A 1 11.08 39.77 -31.21
N LYS A 2 10.17 39.94 -32.18
CA LYS A 2 10.10 39.10 -33.39
C LYS A 2 11.17 39.58 -34.39
N LEU A 3 12.21 38.78 -34.61
CA LEU A 3 13.23 39.05 -35.63
C LEU A 3 12.61 38.93 -37.03
N ASN A 4 12.70 40.00 -37.80
CA ASN A 4 12.13 40.14 -39.13
C ASN A 4 12.95 39.35 -40.18
N ASN A 5 12.27 38.91 -41.23
CA ASN A 5 12.74 37.90 -42.19
C ASN A 5 14.05 38.26 -42.93
N PHE A 6 14.46 39.53 -42.90
CA PHE A 6 15.72 39.98 -43.49
C PHE A 6 16.95 39.47 -42.73
N SER A 7 16.89 39.40 -41.39
CA SER A 7 17.99 38.89 -40.56
C SER A 7 18.18 37.37 -40.68
N LYS A 8 17.14 36.63 -41.06
CA LYS A 8 17.23 35.19 -41.33
C LYS A 8 17.92 34.92 -42.67
N LEU A 9 17.74 35.79 -43.66
CA LEU A 9 18.32 35.63 -45.00
C LEU A 9 19.84 35.87 -44.99
N LEU A 10 20.32 36.86 -44.22
CA LEU A 10 21.76 37.12 -44.05
C LEU A 10 22.49 35.99 -43.32
N LEU A 11 21.86 35.37 -42.32
CA LEU A 11 22.47 34.26 -41.58
C LEU A 11 22.53 32.95 -42.40
N SER A 12 21.59 32.79 -43.34
CA SER A 12 21.54 31.63 -44.24
C SER A 12 22.54 31.73 -45.39
N ALA A 13 22.84 32.96 -45.84
CA ALA A 13 23.86 33.21 -46.86
C ALA A 13 25.30 33.01 -46.35
N LEU A 14 25.53 33.20 -45.04
CA LEU A 14 26.86 33.03 -44.43
C LEU A 14 27.25 31.55 -44.22
N VAL A 15 26.26 30.66 -44.07
CA VAL A 15 26.50 29.21 -43.84
C VAL A 15 26.69 28.44 -45.15
N VAL A 16 26.19 28.95 -46.28
CA VAL A 16 26.32 28.30 -47.60
C VAL A 16 27.64 28.68 -48.32
N MET A 17 28.31 29.76 -47.89
CA MET A 17 29.60 30.19 -48.47
C MET A 17 30.84 29.44 -47.94
N CYS A 18 30.69 28.54 -46.96
CA CYS A 18 31.81 27.79 -46.38
C CYS A 18 31.95 26.34 -46.89
N ILE A 19 31.18 25.94 -47.91
CA ILE A 19 31.23 24.58 -48.46
C ILE A 19 31.30 24.63 -50.00
N ALA A 20 32.44 25.07 -50.53
CA ALA A 20 32.84 24.82 -51.91
C ALA A 20 34.31 24.39 -51.92
N PRO A 21 34.65 23.22 -52.50
CA PRO A 21 35.99 22.64 -52.43
C PRO A 21 36.97 23.44 -53.30
N SER A 22 37.94 24.09 -52.69
CA SER A 22 39.07 24.69 -53.41
C SER A 22 40.04 23.60 -53.83
N CYS A 23 39.91 23.14 -55.07
CA CYS A 23 40.99 22.49 -55.79
C CYS A 23 42.12 23.52 -56.03
N VAL A 24 43.07 23.60 -55.10
CA VAL A 24 44.38 24.20 -55.37
C VAL A 24 45.38 23.08 -55.65
N LYS A 25 45.97 23.19 -56.84
CA LYS A 25 47.00 22.34 -57.41
C LYS A 25 48.33 22.77 -56.80
N GLU A 26 48.72 22.18 -55.69
CA GLU A 26 50.06 22.31 -55.10
C GLU A 26 51.08 21.54 -55.96
N GLY A 27 52.24 22.15 -56.22
CA GLY A 27 53.36 21.49 -56.91
C GLY A 27 53.98 20.37 -56.07
N PRO A 28 54.88 19.55 -56.63
CA PRO A 28 55.49 18.46 -55.87
C PRO A 28 56.28 19.02 -54.68
N MET A 29 55.85 18.64 -53.46
CA MET A 29 56.62 18.79 -52.24
C MET A 29 57.99 18.13 -52.41
N GLY A 30 59.06 18.84 -52.04
CA GLY A 30 60.40 18.25 -51.95
C GLY A 30 60.41 17.05 -50.99
N LEU A 31 61.33 16.11 -51.23
CA LEU A 31 61.49 14.87 -50.45
C LEU A 31 61.49 15.19 -48.95
N THR A 32 60.41 14.83 -48.25
CA THR A 32 60.36 14.82 -46.80
C THR A 32 61.26 13.68 -46.32
N GLY A 33 62.21 13.98 -45.42
CA GLY A 33 63.00 12.94 -44.76
C GLY A 33 62.09 11.90 -44.12
N ALA A 34 62.56 10.65 -44.06
CA ALA A 34 61.78 9.54 -43.52
C ALA A 34 61.15 9.92 -42.18
N THR A 35 59.82 9.85 -42.12
CA THR A 35 59.06 10.08 -40.89
C THR A 35 59.53 9.05 -39.88
N GLY A 36 60.05 9.49 -38.74
CA GLY A 36 60.36 8.58 -37.63
C GLY A 36 59.11 7.77 -37.29
N ALA A 37 59.26 6.47 -37.07
CA ALA A 37 58.12 5.62 -36.73
C ALA A 37 57.38 6.21 -35.54
N ASN A 38 56.06 6.42 -35.68
CA ASN A 38 55.21 6.79 -34.55
C ASN A 38 55.43 5.76 -33.44
N GLY A 39 55.63 6.22 -32.20
CA GLY A 39 55.61 5.33 -31.04
C GLY A 39 54.30 4.55 -31.03
N LYS A 40 54.33 3.27 -30.64
CA LYS A 40 53.10 2.48 -30.47
C LYS A 40 52.16 3.26 -29.57
N ASP A 41 50.92 3.46 -30.02
CA ASP A 41 49.86 3.99 -29.18
C ASP A 41 49.84 3.17 -27.87
N GLY A 42 49.78 3.88 -26.74
CA GLY A 42 49.58 3.24 -25.45
C GLY A 42 48.31 2.39 -25.50
N THR A 43 48.28 1.29 -24.75
CA THR A 43 47.06 0.48 -24.64
C THR A 43 45.92 1.39 -24.17
N ASN A 44 44.82 1.43 -24.92
CA ASN A 44 43.62 2.15 -24.49
C ASN A 44 43.27 1.71 -23.06
N GLY A 45 43.06 2.68 -22.16
CA GLY A 45 42.64 2.40 -20.80
C GLY A 45 41.33 1.59 -20.78
N THR A 46 41.15 0.76 -19.77
CA THR A 46 39.89 0.04 -19.56
C THR A 46 38.74 1.04 -19.43
N ASP A 47 37.64 0.85 -20.17
CA ASP A 47 36.45 1.71 -20.08
C ASP A 47 35.94 1.74 -18.64
N ALA A 48 36.03 2.90 -17.99
CA ALA A 48 35.59 3.10 -16.61
C ALA A 48 34.09 2.80 -16.41
N ASN A 49 33.29 2.82 -17.49
CA ASN A 49 31.86 2.52 -17.45
C ASN A 49 31.52 1.03 -17.65
N GLN A 50 32.52 0.16 -17.84
CA GLN A 50 32.28 -1.26 -18.08
C GLN A 50 31.54 -1.92 -16.91
N THR A 51 31.85 -1.53 -15.66
CA THR A 51 31.16 -2.03 -14.46
C THR A 51 29.72 -1.51 -14.39
N CYS A 52 29.47 -0.25 -14.77
CA CYS A 52 28.12 0.33 -14.79
C CYS A 52 27.20 -0.41 -15.78
N LYS A 53 27.74 -0.78 -16.95
CA LYS A 53 27.03 -1.51 -18.01
C LYS A 53 26.67 -2.96 -17.63
N VAL A 54 27.19 -3.50 -16.52
CA VAL A 54 26.75 -4.80 -15.99
C VAL A 54 25.31 -4.72 -15.48
N CYS A 55 24.91 -3.56 -14.93
CA CYS A 55 23.60 -3.34 -14.32
C CYS A 55 22.70 -2.41 -15.15
N HIS A 56 23.26 -1.37 -15.75
CA HIS A 56 22.53 -0.40 -16.58
C HIS A 56 22.46 -0.86 -18.04
N THR A 57 21.49 -1.72 -18.30
CA THR A 57 21.13 -2.14 -19.65
C THR A 57 19.62 -2.15 -19.83
N SER A 58 19.19 -2.12 -21.09
CA SER A 58 17.79 -2.22 -21.51
C SER A 58 17.07 -3.50 -21.07
N THR A 59 17.78 -4.48 -20.49
CA THR A 59 17.19 -5.72 -19.98
C THR A 59 17.35 -5.91 -18.46
N LYS A 60 17.94 -4.93 -17.77
CA LYS A 60 18.26 -4.99 -16.33
C LYS A 60 17.66 -3.77 -15.61
N VAL A 61 18.50 -2.92 -14.99
CA VAL A 61 18.02 -1.81 -14.14
C VAL A 61 17.18 -0.80 -14.95
N ASP A 62 17.51 -0.53 -16.21
CA ASP A 62 16.77 0.45 -17.02
C ASP A 62 15.36 -0.06 -17.34
N LEU A 63 15.23 -1.37 -17.61
CA LEU A 63 13.92 -2.01 -17.75
C LEU A 63 13.15 -1.93 -16.43
N ILE A 64 13.78 -2.33 -15.32
CA ILE A 64 13.15 -2.32 -13.98
C ILE A 64 12.66 -0.93 -13.60
N SER A 65 13.46 0.12 -13.83
CA SER A 65 13.06 1.51 -13.58
C SER A 65 11.85 1.91 -14.41
N THR A 66 11.80 1.51 -15.69
CA THR A 66 10.63 1.75 -16.56
C THR A 66 9.38 1.04 -16.05
N GLN A 67 9.51 -0.20 -15.53
CA GLN A 67 8.40 -0.91 -14.91
C GLN A 67 7.94 -0.20 -13.63
N PHE A 68 8.88 0.25 -12.80
CA PHE A 68 8.60 0.92 -11.53
C PHE A 68 7.81 2.23 -11.71
N GLN A 69 7.97 2.94 -12.84
CA GLN A 69 7.13 4.10 -13.18
C GLN A 69 5.63 3.79 -13.24
N PHE A 70 5.24 2.53 -13.45
CA PHE A 70 3.84 2.08 -13.41
C PHE A 70 3.41 1.57 -12.04
N SER A 71 4.25 1.66 -11.01
CA SER A 71 3.94 1.29 -9.64
C SER A 71 3.24 2.42 -8.90
N LYS A 72 2.24 2.11 -8.07
CA LYS A 72 1.64 3.07 -7.14
C LYS A 72 2.65 3.65 -6.14
N HIS A 73 3.76 2.97 -5.92
CA HIS A 73 4.84 3.50 -5.10
C HIS A 73 5.56 4.68 -5.75
N GLU A 74 5.56 4.76 -7.09
CA GLU A 74 6.15 5.89 -7.82
C GLU A 74 5.10 6.98 -8.12
N TYR A 75 3.98 6.62 -8.78
CA TYR A 75 3.01 7.63 -9.24
C TYR A 75 2.02 8.07 -8.15
N GLY A 76 1.99 7.40 -7.01
CA GLY A 76 1.05 7.69 -5.92
C GLY A 76 1.45 8.93 -5.13
N GLU A 77 0.46 9.62 -4.57
CA GLU A 77 0.69 10.91 -3.88
C GLU A 77 1.02 10.76 -2.40
N ALA A 78 0.86 9.56 -1.83
CA ALA A 78 0.98 9.33 -0.38
C ALA A 78 2.35 9.73 0.19
N ALA A 79 3.44 9.58 -0.58
CA ALA A 79 4.77 10.01 -0.14
C ALA A 79 4.86 11.54 0.00
N PHE A 80 4.22 12.26 -0.92
CA PHE A 80 4.15 13.71 -0.88
C PHE A 80 3.21 14.19 0.24
N GLU A 81 1.99 13.64 0.30
CA GLU A 81 0.95 14.03 1.27
C GLU A 81 1.38 13.81 2.72
N GLU A 82 2.08 12.71 3.00
CA GLU A 82 2.47 12.34 4.36
C GLU A 82 3.84 12.87 4.77
N SER A 83 4.60 13.49 3.86
CA SER A 83 5.92 14.02 4.16
C SER A 83 5.90 14.99 5.36
N GLY A 84 6.85 14.83 6.27
CA GLY A 84 6.95 15.53 7.55
C GLY A 84 6.18 14.85 8.69
N ASN A 85 5.24 13.95 8.41
CA ASN A 85 4.46 13.25 9.43
C ASN A 85 5.22 12.03 9.98
N THR A 86 5.76 12.14 11.18
CA THR A 86 6.57 11.09 11.81
C THR A 86 5.82 9.78 12.06
N GLY A 87 4.48 9.82 12.14
CA GLY A 87 3.65 8.64 12.35
C GLY A 87 3.16 7.96 11.07
N CYS A 88 3.17 8.64 9.92
CA CYS A 88 2.71 8.08 8.64
C CYS A 88 3.88 7.71 7.71
N THR A 89 4.92 8.54 7.70
CA THR A 89 6.10 8.34 6.86
C THR A 89 6.85 7.02 7.05
N PRO A 90 6.83 6.30 8.20
CA PRO A 90 7.46 4.97 8.28
C PRO A 90 7.06 3.98 7.18
N CYS A 91 5.86 4.14 6.60
CA CYS A 91 5.38 3.33 5.47
C CYS A 91 5.24 4.11 4.15
N HIS A 92 5.25 5.45 4.21
CA HIS A 92 4.94 6.30 3.06
C HIS A 92 6.14 7.08 2.52
N ALA A 93 7.28 7.12 3.21
CA ALA A 93 8.45 7.84 2.76
C ALA A 93 9.73 7.01 2.89
N GLN A 94 10.62 7.12 1.89
CA GLN A 94 11.82 6.29 1.77
C GLN A 94 12.79 6.45 2.93
N GLU A 95 13.14 7.68 3.31
CA GLU A 95 14.15 7.88 4.36
C GLU A 95 13.59 7.48 5.74
N ALA A 96 12.29 7.67 5.94
CA ALA A 96 11.60 7.22 7.15
C ALA A 96 11.56 5.69 7.25
N PHE A 97 11.29 5.00 6.14
CA PHE A 97 11.34 3.54 6.07
C PHE A 97 12.75 3.01 6.40
N LYS A 98 13.78 3.56 5.75
CA LYS A 98 15.18 3.22 6.01
C LYS A 98 15.56 3.49 7.47
N TYR A 99 15.10 4.60 8.04
CA TYR A 99 15.30 4.94 9.44
C TYR A 99 14.69 3.88 10.37
N VAL A 100 13.43 3.52 10.19
CA VAL A 100 12.76 2.56 11.10
C VAL A 100 13.35 1.15 11.00
N VAL A 101 13.86 0.78 9.82
CA VAL A 101 14.59 -0.48 9.63
C VAL A 101 15.96 -0.44 10.29
N ALA A 102 16.78 0.57 9.98
CA ALA A 102 18.15 0.68 10.49
C ALA A 102 18.21 0.78 12.01
N ASN A 103 17.21 1.42 12.64
CA ASN A 103 17.14 1.61 14.09
C ASN A 103 16.28 0.56 14.80
N ASN A 104 15.75 -0.43 14.08
CA ASN A 104 14.85 -1.46 14.63
C ASN A 104 13.72 -0.85 15.49
N VAL A 105 13.06 0.19 14.97
CA VAL A 105 12.06 0.94 15.74
C VAL A 105 10.90 0.01 16.13
N PRO A 106 10.55 -0.08 17.43
CA PRO A 106 9.62 -1.09 17.91
C PRO A 106 8.16 -0.74 17.58
N ALA A 107 7.35 -1.77 17.34
CA ALA A 107 5.91 -1.65 17.12
C ALA A 107 5.08 -1.52 18.41
N THR A 108 5.71 -1.15 19.53
CA THR A 108 5.11 -1.16 20.87
C THR A 108 4.47 0.18 21.24
N PHE A 109 3.72 0.17 22.34
CA PHE A 109 3.13 1.36 22.95
C PHE A 109 3.70 1.56 24.35
N THR A 110 4.12 2.78 24.67
CA THR A 110 4.69 3.12 25.98
C THR A 110 3.85 4.17 26.70
N LEU A 111 3.53 3.92 27.97
CA LEU A 111 2.82 4.88 28.81
C LEU A 111 3.71 6.09 29.10
N ASN A 112 3.25 7.28 28.77
CA ASN A 112 3.85 8.52 29.22
C ASN A 112 3.33 8.84 30.63
N PRO A 113 4.17 8.80 31.68
CA PRO A 113 3.73 9.00 33.06
C PRO A 113 3.28 10.44 33.34
N ALA A 114 3.74 11.42 32.56
CA ALA A 114 3.35 12.82 32.73
C ALA A 114 1.94 13.11 32.21
N THR A 115 1.52 12.42 31.13
CA THR A 115 0.20 12.63 30.52
C THR A 115 -0.81 11.53 30.87
N GLY A 116 -0.34 10.40 31.41
CA GLY A 116 -1.15 9.22 31.64
C GLY A 116 -1.63 8.54 30.35
N LYS A 117 -1.05 8.90 29.19
CA LYS A 117 -1.43 8.36 27.87
C LYS A 117 -0.31 7.58 27.23
N TYR A 118 -0.67 6.55 26.48
CA TYR A 118 0.29 5.79 25.70
C TYR A 118 0.67 6.52 24.41
N VAL A 119 1.92 6.31 24.01
CA VAL A 119 2.48 6.77 22.74
C VAL A 119 2.82 5.55 21.90
N ASN A 120 2.48 5.58 20.61
CA ASN A 120 2.93 4.59 19.64
C ASN A 120 4.40 4.85 19.33
N ASN A 121 5.27 3.88 19.61
CA ASN A 121 6.70 4.01 19.39
C ASN A 121 7.11 3.82 17.93
N TYR A 122 6.22 3.29 17.08
CA TYR A 122 6.49 3.10 15.66
C TYR A 122 6.36 4.42 14.89
N ALA A 123 7.40 5.24 15.02
CA ALA A 123 7.51 6.56 14.40
C ALA A 123 8.94 6.81 13.93
N THR A 124 9.09 7.61 12.87
CA THR A 124 10.39 8.13 12.45
C THR A 124 10.73 9.42 13.21
N VAL A 125 11.96 9.90 13.09
CA VAL A 125 12.35 11.24 13.53
C VAL A 125 11.99 12.28 12.47
N SER A 126 11.70 13.52 12.89
CA SER A 126 11.30 14.60 11.97
C SER A 126 12.35 14.87 10.89
N SER A 127 13.63 14.74 11.21
CA SER A 127 14.75 14.91 10.26
C SER A 127 14.91 13.77 9.25
N ALA A 128 14.07 12.73 9.30
CA ALA A 128 14.05 11.62 8.36
C ALA A 128 12.63 11.35 7.80
N ALA A 129 11.66 12.22 8.10
CA ALA A 129 10.27 12.05 7.70
C ALA A 129 10.01 12.51 6.24
N TYR A 130 10.82 12.09 5.27
CA TYR A 130 10.70 12.55 3.88
C TYR A 130 11.22 11.51 2.86
N GLY A 131 11.07 11.84 1.59
CA GLY A 131 11.62 11.08 0.46
C GLY A 131 10.58 10.23 -0.24
N GLU A 132 10.50 10.36 -1.56
CA GLU A 132 9.66 9.51 -2.41
C GLU A 132 10.12 8.05 -2.34
N ILE A 133 9.18 7.10 -2.46
CA ILE A 133 9.51 5.68 -2.46
C ILE A 133 10.25 5.36 -3.75
N GLY A 134 11.56 5.16 -3.67
CA GLY A 134 12.40 4.76 -4.80
C GLY A 134 13.01 3.37 -4.63
N CYS A 135 13.89 3.00 -5.57
CA CYS A 135 14.63 1.74 -5.57
C CYS A 135 15.34 1.49 -4.22
N SER A 136 15.88 2.55 -3.60
CA SER A 136 16.62 2.43 -2.34
C SER A 136 15.76 2.20 -1.09
N THR A 137 14.44 2.35 -1.23
CA THR A 137 13.49 1.89 -0.20
C THR A 137 13.59 0.38 -0.05
N CYS A 138 13.62 -0.34 -1.17
CA CYS A 138 13.65 -1.80 -1.20
C CYS A 138 15.08 -2.37 -1.20
N HIS A 139 16.02 -1.69 -1.84
CA HIS A 139 17.41 -2.12 -1.98
C HIS A 139 18.36 -1.20 -1.20
N SER A 140 18.96 -1.70 -0.12
CA SER A 140 19.62 -0.84 0.89
C SER A 140 20.97 -0.27 0.48
N ALA A 141 21.63 -0.86 -0.52
CA ALA A 141 23.06 -0.65 -0.77
C ALA A 141 23.39 -0.36 -2.24
N LEU A 142 22.49 0.31 -2.97
CA LEU A 142 22.73 0.64 -4.39
C LEU A 142 24.02 1.46 -4.56
N HIS A 143 24.88 1.04 -5.49
CA HIS A 143 26.17 1.68 -5.83
C HIS A 143 27.22 1.70 -4.71
N THR A 144 27.27 0.67 -3.85
CA THR A 144 28.28 0.58 -2.79
C THR A 144 29.47 -0.29 -3.19
N THR A 145 29.21 -1.45 -3.80
CA THR A 145 30.23 -2.40 -4.27
C THR A 145 30.24 -2.54 -5.78
N TYR A 146 29.26 -1.94 -6.49
CA TYR A 146 29.06 -2.09 -7.94
C TYR A 146 28.94 -3.56 -8.37
N GLY A 147 28.24 -4.36 -7.56
CA GLY A 147 28.04 -5.79 -7.75
C GLY A 147 26.66 -6.23 -7.27
N THR A 148 26.36 -7.54 -7.30
CA THR A 148 25.03 -8.05 -6.91
C THR A 148 24.67 -7.82 -5.44
N ALA A 149 25.66 -7.57 -4.58
CA ALA A 149 25.43 -7.18 -3.20
C ALA A 149 24.67 -5.85 -3.06
N ASP A 150 24.79 -4.95 -4.05
CA ASP A 150 24.07 -3.67 -4.08
C ASP A 150 22.55 -3.83 -4.20
N LEU A 151 22.09 -5.02 -4.61
CA LEU A 151 20.66 -5.36 -4.75
C LEU A 151 20.07 -6.00 -3.49
N ALA A 152 20.83 -6.07 -2.39
CA ALA A 152 20.35 -6.61 -1.12
C ALA A 152 19.11 -5.85 -0.63
N PHE A 153 18.12 -6.61 -0.12
CA PHE A 153 16.90 -6.01 0.42
C PHE A 153 17.19 -5.18 1.68
N THR A 154 16.43 -4.11 1.86
CA THR A 154 16.54 -3.25 3.06
C THR A 154 16.22 -4.00 4.34
N THR A 155 15.27 -4.94 4.27
CA THR A 155 15.03 -5.89 5.35
C THR A 155 14.45 -7.20 4.81
N VAL A 156 14.79 -8.30 5.46
CA VAL A 156 14.11 -9.59 5.37
C VAL A 156 13.63 -10.08 6.74
N ALA A 157 13.77 -9.22 7.75
CA ALA A 157 13.50 -9.57 9.14
C ALA A 157 11.98 -9.74 9.38
N PRO A 158 11.59 -10.62 10.33
CA PRO A 158 10.21 -10.72 10.78
C PRO A 158 9.62 -9.36 11.16
N VAL A 159 8.32 -9.19 10.95
CA VAL A 159 7.61 -7.92 11.11
C VAL A 159 6.67 -7.98 12.31
N PRO A 160 7.03 -7.36 13.47
CA PRO A 160 6.08 -7.12 14.54
C PRO A 160 4.94 -6.22 14.06
N MET A 161 3.70 -6.66 14.29
CA MET A 161 2.51 -5.96 13.82
C MET A 161 2.21 -4.75 14.70
N THR A 162 2.24 -3.55 14.10
CA THR A 162 1.83 -2.31 14.75
C THR A 162 0.37 -2.37 15.21
N MET A 163 -0.51 -3.02 14.43
CA MET A 163 -1.91 -3.24 14.81
C MET A 163 -2.05 -3.92 16.16
N TRP A 164 -1.13 -4.81 16.53
CA TRP A 164 -1.20 -5.59 17.78
C TRP A 164 -0.16 -5.15 18.81
N GLY A 165 0.36 -3.93 18.71
CA GLY A 165 1.38 -3.42 19.63
C GLY A 165 2.66 -4.28 19.65
N GLY A 166 2.96 -4.98 18.56
CA GLY A 166 4.08 -5.92 18.44
C GLY A 166 3.82 -7.33 18.99
N ALA A 167 2.64 -7.63 19.54
CA ALA A 167 2.34 -8.94 20.13
C ALA A 167 2.18 -10.06 19.09
N LYS A 168 1.84 -9.72 17.83
CA LYS A 168 1.83 -10.63 16.68
C LYS A 168 3.00 -10.30 15.76
N VAL A 169 3.63 -11.32 15.16
CA VAL A 169 4.78 -11.17 14.26
C VAL A 169 4.50 -11.91 12.95
N ILE A 170 4.53 -11.18 11.83
CA ILE A 170 4.47 -11.76 10.48
C ILE A 170 5.88 -12.20 10.09
N ASP A 171 6.04 -13.44 9.62
CA ASP A 171 7.30 -13.95 9.08
C ASP A 171 7.07 -14.86 7.88
N LEU A 172 7.28 -14.32 6.68
CA LEU A 172 7.02 -14.95 5.39
C LEU A 172 8.28 -15.67 4.89
N LYS A 173 8.46 -16.91 5.31
CA LYS A 173 9.71 -17.67 5.08
C LYS A 173 9.83 -18.29 3.69
N ALA A 174 8.76 -18.35 2.90
CA ALA A 174 8.71 -19.06 1.62
C ALA A 174 9.77 -18.57 0.61
N ASP A 175 10.16 -17.29 0.68
CA ASP A 175 11.18 -16.69 -0.17
C ASP A 175 12.44 -16.26 0.60
N GLY A 176 12.68 -16.88 1.76
CA GLY A 176 13.77 -16.50 2.66
C GLY A 176 13.55 -15.18 3.40
N GLY A 177 12.28 -14.78 3.58
CA GLY A 177 11.92 -13.56 4.31
C GLY A 177 11.87 -12.31 3.44
N LYS A 178 12.05 -12.40 2.11
CA LYS A 178 12.05 -11.22 1.23
C LYS A 178 10.67 -10.55 1.19
N SER A 179 9.60 -11.33 1.25
CA SER A 179 8.24 -10.80 1.37
C SER A 179 8.00 -10.06 2.70
N ASN A 180 8.87 -10.23 3.71
CA ASN A 180 8.82 -9.43 4.93
C ASN A 180 9.07 -7.93 4.65
N LEU A 181 9.84 -7.60 3.59
CA LEU A 181 10.00 -6.22 3.14
C LEU A 181 8.64 -5.59 2.80
N CYS A 182 7.81 -6.29 2.03
CA CYS A 182 6.51 -5.78 1.60
C CYS A 182 5.56 -5.59 2.78
N VAL A 183 5.43 -6.60 3.65
CA VAL A 183 4.50 -6.56 4.78
C VAL A 183 4.94 -5.62 5.90
N LYS A 184 6.20 -5.15 5.90
CA LYS A 184 6.64 -4.09 6.83
C LYS A 184 5.78 -2.82 6.66
N CYS A 185 5.39 -2.49 5.43
CA CYS A 185 4.46 -1.40 5.12
C CYS A 185 3.03 -1.91 4.87
N HIS A 186 2.86 -3.05 4.21
CA HIS A 186 1.55 -3.67 3.96
C HIS A 186 1.06 -4.50 5.16
N GLN A 187 1.05 -3.87 6.32
CA GLN A 187 0.38 -4.33 7.53
C GLN A 187 -0.65 -3.29 7.96
N PRO A 188 -1.78 -3.68 8.56
CA PRO A 188 -2.75 -2.74 9.09
C PRO A 188 -2.16 -1.95 10.27
N ARG A 189 -2.64 -0.72 10.47
CA ARG A 189 -2.30 0.11 11.63
C ARG A 189 -3.25 -0.13 12.81
N PRO A 190 -2.83 0.14 14.05
CA PRO A 190 -3.66 -0.07 15.22
C PRO A 190 -4.82 0.92 15.31
N PHE A 191 -5.95 0.43 15.79
CA PHE A 191 -6.92 1.26 16.47
C PHE A 191 -6.35 1.62 17.84
N THR A 192 -6.54 2.86 18.25
CA THR A 192 -6.13 3.34 19.57
C THR A 192 -7.35 3.50 20.47
N ASN A 193 -7.20 3.09 21.72
CA ASN A 193 -8.16 3.32 22.77
C ASN A 193 -8.25 4.83 23.02
N ALA A 194 -9.43 5.41 22.79
CA ALA A 194 -9.65 6.85 22.85
C ALA A 194 -9.46 7.46 24.25
N LEU A 195 -9.52 6.64 25.32
CA LEU A 195 -9.33 7.07 26.70
C LEU A 195 -7.84 7.04 27.08
N THR A 196 -7.14 5.96 26.75
CA THR A 196 -5.76 5.72 27.21
C THR A 196 -4.68 6.05 26.17
N GLY A 197 -5.03 6.11 24.89
CA GLY A 197 -4.08 6.19 23.78
C GLY A 197 -3.36 4.88 23.46
N ASN A 198 -3.61 3.80 24.22
CA ASN A 198 -2.97 2.51 23.98
C ASN A 198 -3.57 1.84 22.72
N VAL A 199 -2.91 0.80 22.21
CA VAL A 199 -3.54 -0.09 21.24
C VAL A 199 -4.85 -0.66 21.79
N LEU A 200 -5.88 -0.78 20.93
CA LEU A 200 -7.15 -1.40 21.30
C LEU A 200 -6.93 -2.87 21.67
N ASP A 201 -7.60 -3.36 22.70
CA ASP A 201 -7.53 -4.78 23.06
C ASP A 201 -8.46 -5.61 22.16
N TYR A 202 -7.90 -6.09 21.05
CA TYR A 202 -8.61 -6.90 20.07
C TYR A 202 -9.04 -8.27 20.61
N VAL A 203 -8.36 -8.82 21.62
CA VAL A 203 -8.78 -10.08 22.26
C VAL A 203 -10.03 -9.82 23.10
N ALA A 204 -10.06 -8.70 23.82
CA ALA A 204 -11.23 -8.29 24.59
C ALA A 204 -12.45 -8.06 23.70
N LEU A 205 -12.29 -7.52 22.48
CA LEU A 205 -13.40 -7.38 21.53
C LEU A 205 -14.08 -8.73 21.21
N ALA A 206 -13.30 -9.82 21.17
CA ALA A 206 -13.81 -11.16 20.88
C ALA A 206 -14.43 -11.87 22.09
N THR A 207 -13.90 -11.59 23.28
CA THR A 207 -14.13 -12.40 24.49
C THR A 207 -15.02 -11.72 25.54
N THR A 208 -15.12 -10.40 25.51
CA THR A 208 -15.87 -9.62 26.51
C THR A 208 -17.22 -9.14 25.96
N THR A 209 -18.22 -9.09 26.84
CA THR A 209 -19.50 -8.43 26.55
C THR A 209 -19.44 -6.97 26.99
N GLY A 210 -20.23 -6.12 26.33
CA GLY A 210 -20.28 -4.69 26.63
C GLY A 210 -20.21 -3.81 25.38
N VAL A 211 -20.13 -2.51 25.61
CA VAL A 211 -20.06 -1.46 24.59
C VAL A 211 -18.69 -0.82 24.56
N VAL A 212 -18.19 -0.56 23.36
CA VAL A 212 -16.99 0.26 23.12
C VAL A 212 -17.35 1.71 22.84
N PHE A 213 -18.61 1.94 22.45
CA PHE A 213 -19.18 3.25 22.16
C PHE A 213 -20.68 3.24 22.46
N ASP A 214 -21.13 4.10 23.37
CA ASP A 214 -22.54 4.23 23.78
C ASP A 214 -23.28 5.40 23.11
N GLY A 215 -22.57 6.21 22.30
CA GLY A 215 -23.16 7.37 21.63
C GLY A 215 -23.28 8.62 22.51
N ASP A 216 -22.93 8.56 23.79
CA ASP A 216 -22.84 9.72 24.68
C ASP A 216 -21.49 10.44 24.47
N PRO A 217 -21.46 11.70 24.02
CA PRO A 217 -20.21 12.44 23.89
C PRO A 217 -19.48 12.64 25.24
N ALA A 218 -20.18 12.55 26.37
CA ALA A 218 -19.61 12.57 27.72
C ALA A 218 -19.34 11.17 28.30
N GLY A 219 -19.63 10.10 27.55
CA GLY A 219 -19.48 8.71 27.97
C GLY A 219 -18.04 8.40 28.37
N LYS A 220 -17.85 8.11 29.67
CA LYS A 220 -16.52 7.83 30.25
C LYS A 220 -15.98 6.44 29.88
N THR A 221 -16.80 5.62 29.23
CA THR A 221 -16.50 4.24 28.81
C THR A 221 -16.24 4.13 27.30
N ASN A 222 -16.32 5.25 26.56
CA ASN A 222 -16.13 5.26 25.11
C ASN A 222 -14.65 5.12 24.76
N ILE A 223 -14.22 3.88 24.49
CA ILE A 223 -12.85 3.54 24.12
C ILE A 223 -12.58 3.70 22.62
N ILE A 224 -13.59 4.05 21.83
CA ILE A 224 -13.43 4.47 20.44
C ILE A 224 -14.23 5.76 20.18
N LYS A 225 -13.89 6.46 19.10
CA LYS A 225 -14.62 7.65 18.62
C LYS A 225 -14.97 7.46 17.15
N PRO A 226 -16.11 6.82 16.85
CA PRO A 226 -16.51 6.55 15.47
C PRO A 226 -16.71 7.84 14.68
N SER A 227 -16.25 7.81 13.44
CA SER A 227 -16.39 8.84 12.43
C SER A 227 -16.50 8.14 11.08
N TYR A 228 -16.84 8.89 10.03
CA TYR A 228 -16.84 8.37 8.67
C TYR A 228 -15.52 7.62 8.36
N ARG A 229 -14.38 8.24 8.69
CA ARG A 229 -13.04 7.67 8.45
C ARG A 229 -12.56 6.67 9.51
N THR A 230 -13.43 6.15 10.37
CA THR A 230 -13.04 5.10 11.32
C THR A 230 -12.94 3.76 10.59
N HIS A 231 -11.71 3.31 10.32
CA HIS A 231 -11.46 2.04 9.66
C HIS A 231 -10.12 1.43 10.01
N THR A 232 -9.98 0.12 9.78
CA THR A 232 -8.67 -0.52 9.69
C THR A 232 -7.86 0.18 8.60
N HIS A 233 -6.82 0.91 8.98
CA HIS A 233 -5.97 1.63 8.03
C HIS A 233 -5.40 0.66 6.99
N TYR A 234 -5.16 1.16 5.77
CA TYR A 234 -4.71 0.34 4.64
C TYR A 234 -3.46 -0.50 4.97
N GLY A 235 -3.29 -1.61 4.24
CA GLY A 235 -2.23 -2.59 4.52
C GLY A 235 -2.75 -3.93 5.04
N ALA A 236 -4.05 -4.22 4.95
CA ALA A 236 -4.62 -5.49 5.42
C ALA A 236 -4.02 -6.75 4.77
N ILE A 237 -3.43 -6.60 3.58
CA ILE A 237 -2.91 -7.69 2.73
C ILE A 237 -1.93 -8.58 3.49
N GLY A 238 -0.90 -8.01 4.14
CA GLY A 238 0.11 -8.80 4.85
C GLY A 238 -0.48 -9.57 6.03
N ALA A 239 -1.45 -8.98 6.73
CA ALA A 239 -2.14 -9.63 7.82
C ALA A 239 -3.01 -10.81 7.34
N VAL A 240 -3.86 -10.60 6.34
CA VAL A 240 -4.71 -11.66 5.76
C VAL A 240 -3.86 -12.78 5.17
N TYR A 241 -2.87 -12.44 4.34
CA TYR A 241 -1.97 -13.41 3.76
C TYR A 241 -1.29 -14.24 4.85
N ALA A 242 -0.73 -13.63 5.88
CA ALA A 242 -0.09 -14.34 6.98
C ALA A 242 -1.07 -15.10 7.91
N GLY A 243 -2.37 -14.93 7.74
CA GLY A 243 -3.37 -15.59 8.57
C GLY A 243 -3.47 -15.02 9.97
N MET A 244 -3.24 -13.72 10.12
CA MET A 244 -3.24 -13.04 11.40
C MET A 244 -3.85 -11.64 11.28
N GLY A 245 -3.88 -10.89 12.38
CA GLY A 245 -4.37 -9.52 12.42
C GLY A 245 -5.86 -9.37 12.73
N GLY A 246 -6.71 -10.30 12.29
CA GLY A 246 -8.15 -10.25 12.56
C GLY A 246 -8.51 -10.45 14.04
N VAL A 247 -9.73 -10.03 14.40
CA VAL A 247 -10.36 -10.30 15.69
C VAL A 247 -10.97 -11.69 15.65
N GLU A 248 -10.35 -12.64 16.35
CA GLU A 248 -10.71 -14.06 16.26
C GLU A 248 -11.79 -14.40 17.29
N PHE A 249 -13.04 -14.43 16.83
CA PHE A 249 -14.18 -14.86 17.62
C PHE A 249 -14.20 -16.40 17.78
N PRO A 250 -14.48 -16.93 18.98
CA PRO A 250 -14.81 -18.33 19.13
C PRO A 250 -15.98 -18.71 18.21
N GLY A 251 -15.85 -19.81 17.47
CA GLY A 251 -16.84 -20.21 16.48
C GLY A 251 -16.60 -21.61 15.94
N THR A 252 -17.40 -21.99 14.95
CA THR A 252 -17.43 -23.35 14.40
C THR A 252 -16.33 -23.61 13.37
N LEU A 253 -15.73 -22.55 12.79
CA LEU A 253 -14.61 -22.69 11.86
C LEU A 253 -13.29 -22.37 12.56
N PRO A 254 -12.30 -23.29 12.56
CA PRO A 254 -10.97 -22.99 13.05
C PRO A 254 -10.25 -22.02 12.12
N TYR A 255 -9.40 -21.17 12.70
CA TYR A 255 -8.52 -20.28 11.96
C TYR A 255 -7.33 -21.07 11.41
N THR A 256 -7.35 -21.34 10.10
CA THR A 256 -6.29 -22.07 9.39
C THR A 256 -5.86 -21.30 8.15
N ASN A 257 -4.65 -21.61 7.67
CA ASN A 257 -4.05 -20.93 6.52
C ASN A 257 -4.16 -21.75 5.23
N SER A 258 -4.38 -21.06 4.12
CA SER A 258 -4.27 -21.63 2.79
C SER A 258 -2.82 -22.00 2.43
N ALA A 259 -2.66 -22.90 1.46
CA ALA A 259 -1.35 -23.38 0.99
C ALA A 259 -0.42 -22.24 0.50
N HIS A 260 -0.98 -21.14 -0.02
CA HIS A 260 -0.19 -19.98 -0.46
C HIS A 260 0.75 -19.43 0.61
N THR A 261 0.36 -19.49 1.88
CA THR A 261 1.15 -18.98 3.02
C THR A 261 2.44 -19.77 3.26
N GLN A 262 2.53 -20.99 2.73
CA GLN A 262 3.65 -21.91 2.90
C GLN A 262 4.41 -22.15 1.59
N ALA A 263 3.70 -22.15 0.46
CA ALA A 263 4.24 -22.57 -0.84
C ALA A 263 4.49 -21.43 -1.83
N ALA A 264 4.02 -20.21 -1.55
CA ALA A 264 4.18 -19.05 -2.43
C ALA A 264 4.72 -17.86 -1.65
N SER A 265 5.10 -16.82 -2.37
CA SER A 265 5.53 -15.51 -1.87
C SER A 265 4.77 -14.39 -2.57
N CYS A 266 4.89 -13.16 -2.08
CA CYS A 266 4.30 -12.00 -2.76
C CYS A 266 4.87 -11.87 -4.18
N MET A 267 6.16 -12.13 -4.34
CA MET A 267 6.89 -11.93 -5.59
C MET A 267 6.49 -12.94 -6.68
N ASP A 268 6.11 -14.17 -6.33
CA ASP A 268 5.75 -15.20 -7.30
C ASP A 268 4.56 -14.77 -8.19
N CYS A 269 3.61 -14.03 -7.60
CA CYS A 269 2.43 -13.54 -8.30
C CYS A 269 2.59 -12.09 -8.77
N HIS A 270 3.15 -11.22 -7.92
CA HIS A 270 3.17 -9.76 -8.17
C HIS A 270 4.40 -9.28 -8.95
N MET A 271 5.50 -10.05 -8.94
CA MET A 271 6.79 -9.65 -9.51
C MET A 271 7.36 -10.60 -10.56
N GLY A 272 6.60 -11.62 -10.99
CA GLY A 272 6.94 -12.43 -12.17
C GLY A 272 7.05 -11.57 -13.44
N ALA A 273 7.42 -12.15 -14.58
CA ALA A 273 7.63 -11.40 -15.83
C ALA A 273 6.46 -10.46 -16.17
N MET A 274 6.76 -9.20 -16.50
CA MET A 274 5.71 -8.21 -16.76
C MET A 274 4.96 -8.48 -18.07
N VAL A 275 3.64 -8.46 -18.01
CA VAL A 275 2.73 -8.52 -19.17
C VAL A 275 1.75 -7.35 -19.06
N GLY A 276 1.77 -6.46 -20.05
CA GLY A 276 0.97 -5.22 -19.97
C GLY A 276 1.42 -4.34 -18.81
N ARG A 277 0.58 -4.14 -17.79
CA ARG A 277 0.89 -3.38 -16.56
C ARG A 277 1.00 -4.25 -15.30
N SER A 278 1.08 -5.58 -15.46
CA SER A 278 1.06 -6.53 -14.34
C SER A 278 2.34 -7.37 -14.33
N GLY A 279 2.87 -7.65 -13.15
CA GLY A 279 4.18 -8.28 -12.93
C GLY A 279 5.32 -7.27 -12.83
N GLY A 280 6.53 -7.79 -12.68
CA GLY A 280 7.75 -7.00 -12.59
C GLY A 280 7.72 -6.01 -11.42
N HIS A 281 8.35 -4.86 -11.61
CA HIS A 281 8.37 -3.79 -10.60
C HIS A 281 7.14 -2.87 -10.67
N THR A 282 6.06 -3.26 -11.36
CA THR A 282 4.74 -2.61 -11.18
C THR A 282 4.03 -3.12 -9.91
N PHE A 283 4.43 -4.30 -9.42
CA PHE A 283 3.86 -5.04 -8.29
C PHE A 283 2.36 -5.36 -8.42
N SER A 284 1.77 -5.20 -9.60
CA SER A 284 0.38 -5.51 -9.87
C SER A 284 0.24 -6.95 -10.35
N ALA A 285 -0.66 -7.73 -9.74
CA ALA A 285 -1.06 -9.05 -10.26
C ALA A 285 -2.36 -8.99 -11.09
N ALA A 286 -2.90 -7.80 -11.36
CA ALA A 286 -4.21 -7.64 -11.96
C ALA A 286 -4.31 -8.31 -13.34
N GLY A 287 -5.24 -9.25 -13.49
CA GLY A 287 -5.46 -9.97 -14.75
C GLY A 287 -4.33 -10.91 -15.17
N LYS A 288 -3.35 -11.16 -14.29
CA LYS A 288 -2.16 -11.96 -14.57
C LYS A 288 -2.22 -13.27 -13.76
N PHE A 289 -2.30 -14.40 -14.47
CA PHE A 289 -2.49 -15.73 -13.87
C PHE A 289 -1.34 -16.71 -14.11
N ASP A 290 -0.31 -16.32 -14.85
CA ASP A 290 0.89 -17.14 -15.08
C ASP A 290 1.56 -17.58 -13.77
N GLY A 291 1.57 -16.74 -12.72
CA GLY A 291 2.06 -17.08 -11.38
C GLY A 291 1.29 -18.24 -10.74
N CYS A 292 0.00 -18.42 -11.06
CA CYS A 292 -0.77 -19.58 -10.62
C CYS A 292 -0.35 -20.87 -11.33
N ASN A 293 0.17 -20.77 -12.55
CA ASN A 293 0.46 -21.91 -13.41
C ASN A 293 1.93 -22.33 -13.37
N VAL A 294 2.69 -21.84 -12.39
CA VAL A 294 4.05 -22.31 -12.12
C VAL A 294 3.99 -23.80 -11.74
N ALA A 295 4.95 -24.57 -12.26
CA ALA A 295 5.01 -26.01 -12.04
C ALA A 295 5.04 -26.31 -10.52
N GLY A 296 4.12 -27.18 -10.08
CA GLY A 296 3.99 -27.54 -8.65
C GLY A 296 2.93 -26.76 -7.87
N CYS A 297 2.34 -25.68 -8.42
CA CYS A 297 1.31 -24.90 -7.73
C CYS A 297 -0.10 -25.44 -7.98
N HIS A 298 -0.57 -25.40 -9.23
CA HIS A 298 -1.91 -25.84 -9.62
C HIS A 298 -1.86 -26.88 -10.73
N THR A 299 -2.52 -28.03 -10.52
CA THR A 299 -2.62 -29.10 -11.53
C THR A 299 -3.67 -28.81 -12.61
N THR A 300 -4.62 -27.93 -12.31
CA THR A 300 -5.58 -27.38 -13.28
C THR A 300 -5.19 -25.94 -13.59
N ALA A 301 -5.01 -25.64 -14.88
CA ALA A 301 -4.60 -24.32 -15.30
C ALA A 301 -5.64 -23.25 -14.93
N ILE A 302 -5.14 -22.13 -14.38
CA ILE A 302 -5.92 -20.93 -14.07
C ILE A 302 -5.60 -19.91 -15.14
N THR A 303 -6.48 -19.72 -16.10
CA THR A 303 -6.20 -18.91 -17.30
C THR A 303 -6.94 -17.58 -17.33
N SER A 304 -7.91 -17.39 -16.44
CA SER A 304 -8.73 -16.18 -16.40
C SER A 304 -9.41 -15.96 -15.04
N ALA A 305 -10.01 -14.78 -14.89
CA ALA A 305 -10.87 -14.46 -13.74
C ALA A 305 -12.17 -15.28 -13.70
N SER A 306 -12.50 -16.04 -14.75
CA SER A 306 -13.66 -16.93 -14.78
C SER A 306 -13.32 -18.38 -14.42
N THR A 307 -12.04 -18.74 -14.23
CA THR A 307 -11.66 -20.08 -13.78
C THR A 307 -12.24 -20.37 -12.39
N THR A 308 -12.78 -21.58 -12.18
CA THR A 308 -13.44 -22.03 -10.94
C THR A 308 -12.59 -21.81 -9.69
N LEU A 309 -11.28 -22.10 -9.75
CA LEU A 309 -10.33 -21.91 -8.64
C LEU A 309 -10.12 -20.44 -8.26
N TRP A 310 -10.50 -19.49 -9.14
CA TRP A 310 -10.47 -18.06 -8.86
C TRP A 310 -11.84 -17.53 -8.46
N VAL A 311 -12.88 -17.85 -9.24
CA VAL A 311 -14.21 -17.25 -9.05
C VAL A 311 -14.92 -17.77 -7.81
N ASN A 312 -14.80 -19.07 -7.48
CA ASN A 312 -15.56 -19.65 -6.36
C ASN A 312 -15.12 -19.09 -5.00
N PRO A 313 -13.82 -19.08 -4.64
CA PRO A 313 -13.37 -18.49 -3.38
C PRO A 313 -13.82 -17.04 -3.24
N ARG A 314 -13.65 -16.25 -4.31
CA ARG A 314 -14.02 -14.82 -4.32
C ARG A 314 -15.51 -14.60 -4.17
N ALA A 315 -16.34 -15.42 -4.84
CA ALA A 315 -17.79 -15.34 -4.73
C ALA A 315 -18.27 -15.67 -3.30
N GLU A 316 -17.66 -16.68 -2.67
CA GLU A 316 -17.99 -17.06 -1.29
C GLU A 316 -17.61 -15.96 -0.29
N ILE A 317 -16.39 -15.41 -0.37
CA ILE A 317 -15.98 -14.30 0.50
C ILE A 317 -16.84 -13.06 0.26
N LYS A 318 -17.19 -12.74 -1.00
CA LYS A 318 -18.11 -11.64 -1.32
C LYS A 318 -19.48 -11.85 -0.67
N LYS A 319 -20.01 -13.08 -0.69
CA LYS A 319 -21.27 -13.41 -0.01
C LYS A 319 -21.15 -13.19 1.50
N LEU A 320 -20.11 -13.72 2.14
CA LEU A 320 -19.89 -13.59 3.57
C LEU A 320 -19.71 -12.14 4.02
N LEU A 321 -19.04 -11.30 3.22
CA LEU A 321 -18.99 -9.84 3.47
C LEU A 321 -20.40 -9.22 3.46
N GLY A 322 -21.24 -9.60 2.49
CA GLY A 322 -22.64 -9.15 2.44
C GLY A 322 -23.47 -9.63 3.64
N ASP A 323 -23.35 -10.91 4.01
CA ASP A 323 -24.04 -11.50 5.14
C ASP A 323 -23.63 -10.82 6.47
N LEU A 324 -22.34 -10.51 6.64
CA LEU A 324 -21.84 -9.80 7.81
C LEU A 324 -22.34 -8.35 7.85
N ALA A 325 -22.29 -7.65 6.72
CA ALA A 325 -22.78 -6.28 6.62
C ALA A 325 -24.28 -6.19 6.96
N ALA A 326 -25.09 -7.17 6.55
CA ALA A 326 -26.52 -7.23 6.87
C ALA A 326 -26.79 -7.36 8.39
N LYS A 327 -25.87 -7.94 9.16
CA LYS A 327 -25.93 -8.00 10.64
C LYS A 327 -25.44 -6.72 11.32
N LEU A 328 -24.70 -5.87 10.61
CA LEU A 328 -24.15 -4.61 11.11
C LEU A 328 -25.12 -3.45 10.86
N THR A 329 -26.29 -3.52 11.51
CA THR A 329 -27.35 -2.50 11.42
C THR A 329 -27.90 -2.14 12.81
N ILE A 330 -28.41 -0.92 12.97
CA ILE A 330 -29.07 -0.45 14.19
C ILE A 330 -30.31 0.35 13.78
N GLY A 331 -31.48 -0.06 14.27
CA GLY A 331 -32.74 0.62 13.94
C GLY A 331 -33.03 0.68 12.44
N GLY A 332 -32.55 -0.31 11.66
CA GLY A 332 -32.68 -0.33 10.20
C GLY A 332 -31.66 0.54 9.44
N VAL A 333 -30.71 1.17 10.13
CA VAL A 333 -29.61 1.93 9.51
C VAL A 333 -28.34 1.08 9.47
N ASP A 334 -27.73 0.96 8.30
CA ASP A 334 -26.45 0.26 8.10
C ASP A 334 -25.31 1.01 8.78
N ILE A 335 -24.47 0.29 9.54
CA ILE A 335 -23.26 0.83 10.17
C ILE A 335 -22.16 1.08 9.13
N LEU A 336 -22.09 0.27 8.08
CA LEU A 336 -21.08 0.36 7.04
C LEU A 336 -21.53 1.32 5.94
N ASN A 337 -20.63 2.22 5.52
CA ASN A 337 -20.93 3.19 4.48
C ASN A 337 -21.01 2.51 3.10
N ARG A 338 -22.03 2.89 2.33
CA ARG A 338 -22.16 2.57 0.92
C ARG A 338 -21.67 3.76 0.09
N ASN A 339 -20.93 3.50 -0.97
CA ASN A 339 -20.54 4.53 -1.93
C ASN A 339 -20.63 3.97 -3.36
N GLY A 340 -21.59 4.44 -4.15
CA GLY A 340 -21.80 3.98 -5.51
C GLY A 340 -20.93 4.69 -6.57
N ASP A 341 -20.06 5.62 -6.17
CA ASP A 341 -19.18 6.32 -7.10
C ASP A 341 -17.92 5.47 -7.39
N SER A 342 -17.78 4.99 -8.62
CA SER A 342 -16.64 4.18 -9.04
C SER A 342 -15.31 4.95 -9.13
N ALA A 343 -15.34 6.29 -9.13
CA ALA A 343 -14.12 7.10 -9.12
C ALA A 343 -13.51 7.20 -7.72
N SER A 344 -14.34 7.36 -6.69
CA SER A 344 -13.88 7.49 -5.29
C SER A 344 -13.89 6.17 -4.52
N ASN A 345 -14.76 5.22 -4.88
CA ASN A 345 -14.83 3.92 -4.26
C ASN A 345 -13.90 2.92 -4.96
N LEU A 346 -12.71 2.72 -4.41
CA LEU A 346 -11.76 1.67 -4.85
C LEU A 346 -12.31 0.25 -4.73
N TRP A 347 -13.45 0.08 -4.04
CA TRP A 347 -14.18 -1.16 -3.82
C TRP A 347 -15.49 -1.25 -4.61
N TYR A 348 -15.69 -0.36 -5.58
CA TYR A 348 -16.87 -0.39 -6.44
C TYR A 348 -17.00 -1.75 -7.14
N GLY A 349 -18.20 -2.33 -7.10
CA GLY A 349 -18.50 -3.65 -7.66
C GLY A 349 -17.94 -4.84 -6.87
N ILE A 350 -17.12 -4.61 -5.83
CA ILE A 350 -16.56 -5.68 -5.00
C ILE A 350 -17.65 -6.34 -4.16
N THR A 351 -18.52 -5.57 -3.50
CA THR A 351 -19.67 -6.06 -2.72
C THR A 351 -20.99 -5.71 -3.39
N ALA A 352 -22.10 -6.37 -3.01
CA ALA A 352 -23.41 -6.09 -3.62
C ALA A 352 -23.90 -4.65 -3.37
N ASN A 353 -23.51 -4.05 -2.24
CA ASN A 353 -23.92 -2.70 -1.84
C ASN A 353 -22.81 -1.65 -1.98
N ASN A 354 -21.71 -1.97 -2.68
CA ASN A 354 -20.56 -1.07 -2.86
C ASN A 354 -20.05 -0.46 -1.55
N TYR A 355 -19.88 -1.28 -0.52
CA TYR A 355 -19.23 -0.86 0.72
C TYR A 355 -17.79 -0.43 0.45
N ASP A 356 -17.38 0.69 1.02
CA ASP A 356 -16.01 1.25 0.91
C ASP A 356 -15.16 1.00 2.19
N GLY A 357 -15.73 0.29 3.15
CA GLY A 357 -15.09 -0.03 4.42
C GLY A 357 -15.00 1.16 5.38
N TYR A 358 -15.64 2.29 5.09
CA TYR A 358 -15.87 3.37 6.05
C TYR A 358 -17.13 3.12 6.87
N LEU A 359 -17.34 3.91 7.93
CA LEU A 359 -18.59 3.87 8.70
C LEU A 359 -19.58 4.87 8.14
N ASN A 360 -20.86 4.53 8.15
CA ASN A 360 -21.96 5.39 7.75
C ASN A 360 -22.28 6.44 8.84
N VAL A 361 -21.28 7.22 9.23
CA VAL A 361 -21.42 8.36 10.15
C VAL A 361 -21.43 9.63 9.30
N TYR A 362 -22.37 10.52 9.59
CA TYR A 362 -22.58 11.75 8.83
C TYR A 362 -21.34 12.65 8.87
N ASP A 363 -20.80 12.96 7.71
CA ASP A 363 -19.77 13.96 7.51
C ASP A 363 -19.94 14.57 6.10
N PRO A 364 -20.67 15.69 5.97
CA PRO A 364 -20.98 16.29 4.68
C PRO A 364 -19.78 16.95 4.00
N ILE A 365 -18.63 17.07 4.70
CA ILE A 365 -17.41 17.65 4.13
C ILE A 365 -16.55 16.57 3.51
N THR A 366 -16.34 15.46 4.24
CA THR A 366 -15.47 14.38 3.74
C THR A 366 -16.23 13.26 3.02
N ASN A 367 -17.56 13.24 3.13
CA ASN A 367 -18.48 12.35 2.42
C ASN A 367 -19.73 13.12 1.93
N PRO A 368 -19.58 14.08 1.01
CA PRO A 368 -20.68 14.95 0.56
C PRO A 368 -21.81 14.19 -0.16
N THR A 369 -21.53 12.98 -0.66
CA THR A 369 -22.49 12.13 -1.40
C THR A 369 -23.08 11.01 -0.54
N ALA A 370 -22.84 11.01 0.78
CA ALA A 370 -23.31 9.96 1.68
C ALA A 370 -24.80 9.67 1.51
N GLN A 371 -25.64 10.71 1.45
CA GLN A 371 -27.10 10.59 1.35
C GLN A 371 -27.58 10.16 -0.05
N THR A 372 -26.71 10.18 -1.07
CA THR A 372 -27.03 9.61 -2.39
C THR A 372 -27.07 8.08 -2.34
N TYR A 373 -26.23 7.47 -1.51
CA TYR A 373 -26.03 6.02 -1.48
C TYR A 373 -26.53 5.36 -0.19
N ASN A 374 -26.78 6.15 0.86
CA ASN A 374 -27.27 5.69 2.14
C ASN A 374 -28.60 6.39 2.44
N ALA A 375 -29.67 5.62 2.63
CA ALA A 375 -31.01 6.17 2.92
C ALA A 375 -31.05 6.94 4.25
N SER A 376 -30.17 6.58 5.19
CA SER A 376 -29.91 7.28 6.43
C SER A 376 -28.46 7.07 6.84
N SER A 377 -27.98 7.89 7.77
CA SER A 377 -26.64 7.82 8.36
C SER A 377 -26.72 7.96 9.88
N PHE A 378 -25.68 7.54 10.57
CA PHE A 378 -25.55 7.82 12.00
C PHE A 378 -25.07 9.24 12.25
N LYS A 379 -25.57 9.81 13.34
CA LYS A 379 -25.15 11.11 13.86
C LYS A 379 -23.64 11.10 14.15
N TYR A 380 -22.96 12.16 13.72
CA TYR A 380 -21.65 12.52 14.27
C TYR A 380 -21.83 12.96 15.73
N VAL A 381 -21.18 12.23 16.64
CA VAL A 381 -21.24 12.48 18.08
C VAL A 381 -20.02 13.28 18.51
N GLY A 382 -20.26 14.40 19.19
CA GLY A 382 -19.23 15.34 19.63
C GLY A 382 -19.59 16.77 19.22
N THR A 383 -18.59 17.66 19.21
CA THR A 383 -18.75 19.03 18.71
C THR A 383 -18.68 19.00 17.18
N PRO A 384 -19.78 19.31 16.45
CA PRO A 384 -19.73 19.34 15.00
C PRO A 384 -18.66 20.32 14.50
N PRO A 385 -17.90 19.99 13.45
CA PRO A 385 -16.88 20.86 12.89
C PRO A 385 -17.38 22.28 12.62
N ALA A 386 -16.52 23.28 12.87
CA ALA A 386 -16.85 24.68 12.64
C ALA A 386 -17.18 24.97 11.17
N THR A 387 -16.60 24.19 10.25
CA THR A 387 -16.83 24.26 8.81
C THR A 387 -18.23 23.83 8.37
N TRP A 388 -19.00 23.17 9.23
CA TRP A 388 -20.37 22.77 8.89
C TRP A 388 -21.33 23.97 8.98
N SER A 389 -22.24 24.06 8.01
CA SER A 389 -23.33 25.04 8.00
C SER A 389 -24.33 24.79 9.14
N ALA A 390 -25.20 25.78 9.40
CA ALA A 390 -26.25 25.63 10.41
C ALA A 390 -27.22 24.49 10.06
N GLU A 391 -27.56 24.35 8.78
CA GLU A 391 -28.45 23.33 8.24
C GLU A 391 -27.83 21.93 8.37
N GLN A 392 -26.53 21.79 8.10
CA GLN A 392 -25.80 20.53 8.27
C GLN A 392 -25.79 20.09 9.74
N LYS A 393 -25.57 21.04 10.66
CA LYS A 393 -25.62 20.78 12.11
C LYS A 393 -27.03 20.38 12.56
N ALA A 394 -28.06 21.07 12.06
CA ALA A 394 -29.45 20.75 12.35
C ALA A 394 -29.83 19.36 11.82
N TYR A 395 -29.44 19.02 10.60
CA TYR A 395 -29.66 17.70 10.02
C TYR A 395 -28.94 16.60 10.80
N ASN A 396 -27.67 16.79 11.16
CA ASN A 396 -26.95 15.83 12.01
C ASN A 396 -27.68 15.56 13.34
N ALA A 397 -28.36 16.56 13.91
CA ALA A 397 -29.09 16.40 15.15
C ALA A 397 -30.36 15.52 15.01
N THR A 398 -30.88 15.33 13.79
CA THR A 398 -32.05 14.46 13.55
C THR A 398 -31.68 12.99 13.32
N LEU A 399 -30.40 12.71 13.06
CA LEU A 399 -29.91 11.37 12.74
C LEU A 399 -29.86 10.47 13.99
N PRO A 400 -30.07 9.15 13.82
CA PRO A 400 -29.96 8.20 14.92
C PRO A 400 -28.54 8.13 15.47
N THR A 401 -28.42 7.80 16.75
CA THR A 401 -27.13 7.69 17.42
C THR A 401 -26.55 6.29 17.23
N LEU A 402 -25.28 6.21 16.84
CA LEU A 402 -24.55 4.95 16.75
C LEU A 402 -24.21 4.44 18.16
N THR A 403 -24.41 3.16 18.40
CA THR A 403 -23.83 2.44 19.54
C THR A 403 -23.06 1.24 19.00
N LEU A 404 -21.95 0.88 19.62
CA LEU A 404 -21.13 -0.26 19.20
C LEU A 404 -20.81 -1.14 20.40
N SER A 405 -21.25 -2.38 20.32
CA SER A 405 -20.77 -3.45 21.19
C SER A 405 -19.32 -3.85 20.87
N ASN A 406 -18.64 -4.52 21.80
CA ASN A 406 -17.36 -5.18 21.57
C ASN A 406 -17.41 -6.09 20.32
N ALA A 407 -18.47 -6.91 20.24
CA ALA A 407 -18.68 -7.83 19.12
C ALA A 407 -18.86 -7.10 17.79
N GLN A 408 -19.69 -6.05 17.74
CA GLN A 408 -19.88 -5.26 16.51
C GLN A 408 -18.57 -4.60 16.08
N MET A 409 -17.79 -4.02 17.01
CA MET A 409 -16.50 -3.42 16.66
C MET A 409 -15.50 -4.45 16.12
N GLY A 410 -15.39 -5.61 16.76
CA GLY A 410 -14.53 -6.69 16.25
C GLY A 410 -14.98 -7.20 14.88
N ALA A 411 -16.28 -7.33 14.65
CA ALA A 411 -16.85 -7.71 13.37
C ALA A 411 -16.62 -6.65 12.27
N ILE A 412 -16.72 -5.35 12.60
CA ILE A 412 -16.40 -4.24 11.70
C ILE A 412 -14.92 -4.29 11.30
N ILE A 413 -14.01 -4.52 12.26
CA ILE A 413 -12.57 -4.65 11.98
C ILE A 413 -12.34 -5.81 11.01
N ASN A 414 -12.96 -6.97 11.24
CA ASN A 414 -12.84 -8.13 10.34
C ASN A 414 -13.40 -7.84 8.96
N PHE A 415 -14.59 -7.22 8.87
CA PHE A 415 -15.17 -6.79 7.59
C PHE A 415 -14.20 -5.90 6.83
N GLN A 416 -13.67 -4.86 7.47
CA GLN A 416 -12.75 -3.90 6.86
C GLN A 416 -11.44 -4.57 6.44
N LEU A 417 -10.89 -5.46 7.25
CA LEU A 417 -9.65 -6.18 6.99
C LEU A 417 -9.81 -7.11 5.79
N CYS A 418 -10.90 -7.89 5.73
CA CYS A 418 -11.20 -8.78 4.60
C CYS A 418 -11.58 -8.04 3.31
N LEU A 419 -12.31 -6.92 3.40
CA LEU A 419 -12.66 -6.09 2.24
C LEU A 419 -11.41 -5.43 1.63
N ARG A 420 -10.52 -4.91 2.48
CA ARG A 420 -9.32 -4.14 2.09
C ARG A 420 -8.09 -4.98 1.78
N ASP A 421 -8.25 -6.30 1.82
CA ASP A 421 -7.28 -7.24 1.27
C ASP A 421 -7.36 -7.32 -0.27
N TYR A 422 -8.49 -6.92 -0.88
CA TYR A 422 -8.77 -6.89 -2.34
C TYR A 422 -8.68 -8.24 -3.09
N SER A 423 -8.13 -9.28 -2.45
CA SER A 423 -8.02 -10.61 -3.03
C SER A 423 -9.33 -11.40 -2.94
N LEU A 424 -10.25 -10.99 -2.07
CA LEU A 424 -11.48 -11.73 -1.74
C LEU A 424 -11.19 -13.21 -1.43
N GLY A 425 -10.17 -13.45 -0.61
CA GLY A 425 -9.78 -14.78 -0.15
C GLY A 425 -8.73 -15.48 -1.03
N ILE A 426 -8.25 -14.90 -2.13
CA ILE A 426 -7.16 -15.51 -2.89
C ILE A 426 -5.86 -15.56 -2.09
N HIS A 427 -5.54 -14.53 -1.30
CA HIS A 427 -4.35 -14.54 -0.45
C HIS A 427 -4.41 -15.64 0.61
N ASN A 428 -5.54 -15.75 1.31
CA ASN A 428 -5.75 -16.77 2.34
C ASN A 428 -7.23 -17.06 2.57
N PHE A 429 -7.77 -18.00 1.79
CA PHE A 429 -9.20 -18.30 1.76
C PHE A 429 -9.70 -18.87 3.08
N ALA A 430 -8.96 -19.83 3.65
CA ALA A 430 -9.37 -20.53 4.87
C ALA A 430 -9.47 -19.54 6.05
N TYR A 431 -8.48 -18.67 6.21
CA TYR A 431 -8.47 -17.65 7.27
C TYR A 431 -9.58 -16.61 7.06
N THR A 432 -9.70 -16.07 5.84
CA THR A 432 -10.71 -15.04 5.52
C THR A 432 -12.13 -15.58 5.74
N LYS A 433 -12.39 -16.82 5.32
CA LYS A 433 -13.67 -17.49 5.54
C LYS A 433 -13.96 -17.67 7.04
N ALA A 434 -13.01 -18.17 7.82
CA ALA A 434 -13.17 -18.34 9.26
C ALA A 434 -13.45 -17.01 9.98
N LEU A 435 -12.73 -15.93 9.64
CA LEU A 435 -12.96 -14.59 10.19
C LEU A 435 -14.40 -14.13 9.96
N LEU A 436 -14.88 -14.19 8.73
CA LEU A 436 -16.21 -13.71 8.39
C LEU A 436 -17.30 -14.62 8.98
N THR A 437 -17.17 -15.94 8.87
CA THR A 437 -18.16 -16.89 9.41
C THR A 437 -18.30 -16.76 10.93
N ASN A 438 -17.19 -16.72 11.68
CA ASN A 438 -17.27 -16.61 13.13
C ASN A 438 -17.76 -15.22 13.57
N SER A 439 -17.44 -14.15 12.81
CA SER A 439 -18.01 -12.82 13.06
C SER A 439 -19.53 -12.80 12.85
N ILE A 440 -20.02 -13.42 11.78
CA ILE A 440 -21.45 -13.56 11.49
C ILE A 440 -22.16 -14.35 12.58
N ALA A 441 -21.54 -15.41 13.10
CA ALA A 441 -22.12 -16.24 14.15
C ALA A 441 -22.15 -15.53 15.52
N LYS A 442 -21.23 -14.59 15.74
CA LYS A 442 -21.14 -13.82 16.99
C LYS A 442 -22.20 -12.72 17.10
N LEU A 443 -22.58 -12.12 15.97
CA LEU A 443 -23.62 -11.10 15.86
C LEU A 443 -25.00 -11.73 15.67
#